data_AF-A0A093E6P4-F1
#
_entry.id   AF-A0A093E6P4-F1
#
_cell.length_a   1.000
_cell.length_b   1.000
_cell.length_c   1.000
_cell.angle_alpha   90.00
_cell.angle_beta   90.00
_cell.angle_gamma   90.00
#
_symmetry.space_group_name_H-M   'P 1'
#
loop_
_entity.id
_entity.type
_entity.pdbx_description
1 polymer ?
#
loop_
_entity_poly.entity_id
_entity_poly.type
_entity_poly.pdbx_seq_one_letter_code
_entity_poly.pdbx_strand_id
1 'polypeptide(L)'
;VILCPSCRTLVGFQGLLEREWIEAGHPFHLRCARSAYSHARLKQEAPLFLLFLDCVWQLSRQFPFSLEFGECLLLTLFDNAYASAYGTFLCSNEKERCLCKVKERTHSLWAWLNQPGEKEKYLNPLYSHNALVIWPSVEPQSIQLWQGLFFRWIRSSQHLDEAWAEIQRLVEGN
;
A
#
# COMPACT_ATOMS: atom_id res chain seq x y z
N VAL A 1 3.62 -6.72 10.11
CA VAL A 1 2.33 -6.01 10.39
C VAL A 1 1.61 -6.57 11.61
N ILE A 2 1.28 -7.87 11.64
CA ILE A 2 0.54 -8.52 12.75
C ILE A 2 1.23 -8.40 14.12
N LEU A 3 2.51 -8.77 14.19
CA LEU A 3 3.24 -8.87 15.47
C LEU A 3 3.78 -7.54 15.99
N CYS A 4 4.07 -6.59 15.09
CA CYS A 4 4.81 -5.38 15.42
C CYS A 4 3.91 -4.14 15.25
N PRO A 5 3.49 -3.47 16.34
CA PRO A 5 2.65 -2.28 16.29
C PRO A 5 3.25 -1.12 15.49
N SER A 6 4.57 -0.95 15.52
CA SER A 6 5.21 0.14 14.76
C SER A 6 5.01 -0.02 13.25
N CYS A 7 4.90 -1.24 12.72
CA CYS A 7 4.62 -1.47 11.30
C CYS A 7 3.18 -1.09 10.87
N ARG A 8 2.32 -0.67 11.80
CA ARG A 8 0.94 -0.23 11.53
C ARG A 8 0.81 1.29 11.45
N THR A 9 1.89 2.03 11.74
CA THR A 9 1.97 3.47 11.43
C THR A 9 2.32 3.67 9.96
N LEU A 10 1.99 4.82 9.37
CA LEU A 10 2.30 5.15 7.98
C LEU A 10 3.81 5.04 7.73
N VAL A 11 4.61 5.70 8.58
CA VAL A 11 6.07 5.70 8.47
C VAL A 11 6.65 4.31 8.73
N GLY A 12 6.13 3.59 9.72
CA GLY A 12 6.63 2.25 10.02
C GLY A 12 6.26 1.22 8.95
N PHE A 13 5.13 1.39 8.26
CA PHE A 13 4.78 0.58 7.10
C PHE A 13 5.66 0.88 5.89
N GLN A 14 5.94 2.15 5.61
CA GLN A 14 6.94 2.54 4.58
C GLN A 14 8.32 1.94 4.88
N GLY A 15 8.77 1.99 6.14
CA GLY A 15 10.03 1.37 6.56
C GLY A 15 10.03 -0.16 6.42
N LEU A 16 8.90 -0.82 6.68
CA LEU A 16 8.74 -2.26 6.41
C LEU A 16 8.88 -2.56 4.92
N LEU A 17 8.27 -1.76 4.05
CA LEU A 17 8.37 -1.93 2.60
C LEU A 17 9.80 -1.73 2.09
N GLU A 18 10.48 -0.69 2.59
CA GLU A 18 11.87 -0.43 2.25
C GLU A 18 12.75 -1.64 2.61
N ARG A 19 12.66 -2.11 3.86
CA ARG A 19 13.51 -3.19 4.35
C ARG A 19 13.19 -4.55 3.74
N GLU A 20 11.92 -4.96 3.79
CA GLU A 20 11.50 -6.35 3.49
C GLU A 20 11.23 -6.59 1.99
N TRP A 21 10.99 -5.53 1.21
CA TRP A 21 10.72 -5.66 -0.22
C TRP A 21 11.82 -5.04 -1.07
N ILE A 22 12.24 -3.81 -0.78
CA ILE A 22 13.17 -3.08 -1.65
C ILE A 22 14.62 -3.52 -1.39
N GLU A 23 15.08 -3.43 -0.14
CA GLU A 23 16.44 -3.78 0.28
C GLU A 23 16.67 -5.30 0.23
N ALA A 24 15.67 -6.10 0.63
CA ALA A 24 15.72 -7.56 0.51
C ALA A 24 15.74 -8.08 -0.95
N GLY A 25 15.56 -7.20 -1.93
CA GLY A 25 15.76 -7.54 -3.34
C GLY A 25 14.55 -8.18 -4.03
N HIS A 26 13.32 -7.78 -3.66
CA HIS A 26 12.16 -8.15 -4.44
C HIS A 26 12.30 -7.62 -5.88
N PRO A 27 12.16 -8.48 -6.91
CA PRO A 27 12.47 -8.10 -8.28
C PRO A 27 11.33 -7.32 -8.95
N PHE A 28 11.02 -6.12 -8.47
CA PHE A 28 9.91 -5.28 -8.95
C PHE A 28 9.96 -5.07 -10.46
N HIS A 29 11.13 -4.75 -11.04
CA HIS A 29 11.25 -4.57 -12.49
C HIS A 29 10.84 -5.81 -13.31
N LEU A 30 11.09 -7.02 -12.80
CA LEU A 30 10.69 -8.26 -13.48
C LEU A 30 9.24 -8.66 -13.19
N ARG A 31 8.76 -8.43 -11.95
CA ARG A 31 7.40 -8.82 -11.54
C ARG A 31 6.33 -7.84 -12.01
N CYS A 32 6.70 -6.57 -12.17
CA CYS A 32 5.84 -5.45 -12.57
C CYS A 32 6.31 -4.81 -13.90
N ALA A 33 6.99 -5.58 -14.75
CA ALA A 33 7.60 -5.11 -16.01
C ALA A 33 6.62 -4.46 -16.99
N ARG A 34 5.36 -4.87 -16.93
CA ARG A 34 4.26 -4.36 -17.76
C ARG A 34 3.16 -3.85 -16.86
N SER A 35 2.27 -3.03 -17.43
CA SER A 35 1.02 -2.63 -16.79
C SER A 35 0.32 -3.85 -16.17
N ALA A 36 -0.21 -3.67 -14.96
CA ALA A 36 -1.04 -4.68 -14.28
C ALA A 36 -2.22 -5.16 -15.16
N TYR A 37 -2.59 -4.37 -16.18
CA TYR A 37 -3.69 -4.63 -17.11
C TYR A 37 -3.23 -5.24 -18.44
N SER A 38 -1.95 -5.55 -18.62
CA SER A 38 -1.46 -6.18 -19.84
C SER A 38 -2.02 -7.60 -19.98
N HIS A 39 -2.45 -7.96 -21.19
CA HIS A 39 -2.92 -9.31 -21.52
C HIS A 39 -1.78 -10.31 -21.77
N ALA A 40 -0.55 -9.81 -21.95
CA ALA A 40 0.58 -10.65 -22.27
C ALA A 40 1.32 -11.05 -20.99
N ARG A 41 1.24 -12.33 -20.62
CA ARG A 41 1.82 -12.90 -19.41
C ARG A 41 3.21 -13.43 -19.69
N LEU A 42 4.25 -12.71 -19.26
CA LEU A 42 5.60 -13.29 -19.24
C LEU A 42 5.70 -14.30 -18.10
N LYS A 43 6.48 -15.37 -18.31
CA LYS A 43 6.67 -16.45 -17.31
C LYS A 43 7.20 -15.94 -15.95
N GLN A 44 7.78 -14.74 -15.93
CA GLN A 44 8.38 -14.12 -14.77
C GLN A 44 7.47 -13.10 -14.07
N GLU A 45 6.32 -12.71 -14.63
CA GLU A 45 5.40 -11.79 -13.95
C GLU A 45 4.61 -12.53 -12.86
N ALA A 46 4.51 -11.94 -11.67
CA ALA A 46 3.71 -12.48 -10.57
C ALA A 46 3.23 -11.35 -9.64
N PRO A 47 1.95 -11.33 -9.23
CA PRO A 47 1.37 -10.24 -8.44
C PRO A 47 1.72 -10.36 -6.94
N LEU A 48 2.95 -10.70 -6.58
CA LEU A 48 3.33 -10.99 -5.20
C LEU A 48 3.19 -9.76 -4.29
N PHE A 49 3.63 -8.60 -4.76
CA PHE A 49 3.47 -7.35 -4.01
C PHE A 49 1.99 -6.97 -3.88
N LEU A 50 1.20 -7.15 -4.94
CA LEU A 50 -0.25 -6.94 -4.89
C LEU A 50 -0.91 -7.88 -3.86
N LEU A 51 -0.59 -9.17 -3.85
CA LEU A 51 -1.14 -10.12 -2.87
C LEU A 51 -0.82 -9.70 -1.44
N PHE A 52 0.40 -9.19 -1.21
CA PHE A 52 0.76 -8.62 0.08
C PHE A 52 -0.10 -7.40 0.46
N LEU A 53 -0.29 -6.46 -0.47
CA LEU A 53 -1.15 -5.29 -0.24
C LEU A 53 -2.60 -5.69 0.03
N ASP A 54 -3.12 -6.69 -0.69
CA ASP A 54 -4.46 -7.26 -0.45
C ASP A 54 -4.54 -7.82 0.98
N CYS A 55 -3.57 -8.62 1.42
CA CYS A 55 -3.54 -9.08 2.81
C CYS A 55 -3.53 -7.94 3.83
N VAL A 56 -2.83 -6.83 3.56
CA VAL A 56 -2.86 -5.65 4.43
C VAL A 56 -4.23 -4.96 4.40
N TRP A 57 -4.90 -4.92 3.25
CA TRP A 57 -6.28 -4.45 3.14
C TRP A 57 -7.27 -5.35 3.91
N GLN A 58 -7.09 -6.68 3.89
CA GLN A 58 -7.88 -7.58 4.74
C GLN A 58 -7.67 -7.26 6.24
N LEU A 59 -6.43 -6.93 6.64
CA LEU A 59 -6.14 -6.52 8.02
C LEU A 59 -6.82 -5.19 8.39
N SER A 60 -6.79 -4.17 7.52
CA SER A 60 -7.48 -2.91 7.80
C SER A 60 -8.99 -3.12 7.93
N ARG A 61 -9.55 -4.05 7.14
CA ARG A 61 -10.98 -4.40 7.18
C ARG A 61 -11.40 -5.09 8.47
N GLN A 62 -10.60 -6.02 8.97
CA GLN A 62 -10.87 -6.76 10.22
C GLN A 62 -10.50 -5.94 11.48
N PHE A 63 -9.56 -4.99 11.36
CA PHE A 63 -9.09 -4.14 12.46
C PHE A 63 -9.14 -2.65 12.10
N PRO A 64 -10.34 -2.06 11.93
CA PRO A 64 -10.53 -0.71 11.36
C PRO A 64 -9.84 0.42 12.12
N PHE A 65 -9.53 0.23 13.41
CA PHE A 65 -8.86 1.25 14.24
C PHE A 65 -7.34 1.02 14.36
N SER A 66 -6.81 -0.12 13.91
CA SER A 66 -5.44 -0.54 14.26
C SER A 66 -4.36 -0.08 13.29
N LEU A 67 -4.72 0.38 12.08
CA LEU A 67 -3.78 0.84 11.06
C LEU A 67 -3.94 2.36 10.90
N GLU A 68 -2.81 3.09 10.95
CA GLU A 68 -2.77 4.55 10.83
C GLU A 68 -3.06 5.01 9.40
N PHE A 69 -2.88 4.13 8.42
CA PHE A 69 -3.12 4.41 7.02
C PHE A 69 -4.36 3.70 6.49
N GLY A 70 -5.01 4.33 5.51
CA GLY A 70 -6.21 3.82 4.85
C GLY A 70 -5.93 3.09 3.54
N GLU A 71 -7.03 2.69 2.88
CA GLU A 71 -7.02 2.02 1.57
C GLU A 71 -6.33 2.86 0.48
N CYS A 72 -6.48 4.19 0.54
CA CYS A 72 -5.85 5.12 -0.40
C CYS A 72 -4.34 4.89 -0.52
N LEU A 73 -3.64 4.64 0.60
CA LEU A 73 -2.20 4.37 0.57
C LEU A 73 -1.90 3.09 -0.22
N LEU A 74 -2.66 2.03 0.04
CA LEU A 74 -2.43 0.73 -0.59
C LEU A 74 -2.67 0.79 -2.11
N LEU A 75 -3.69 1.53 -2.55
CA LEU A 75 -3.95 1.79 -3.97
C LEU A 75 -2.81 2.59 -4.61
N THR A 76 -2.33 3.65 -3.94
CA THR A 76 -1.21 4.46 -4.44
C THR A 76 0.09 3.65 -4.53
N LEU A 77 0.36 2.77 -3.55
CA LEU A 77 1.52 1.85 -3.59
C LEU A 77 1.41 0.86 -4.74
N PHE A 78 0.21 0.31 -4.96
CA PHE A 78 -0.05 -0.58 -6.10
C PHE A 78 0.23 0.14 -7.43
N ASP A 79 -0.35 1.32 -7.66
CA ASP A 79 -0.17 2.04 -8.92
C ASP A 79 1.31 2.37 -9.15
N ASN A 80 2.02 2.83 -8.10
CA ASN A 80 3.46 3.14 -8.18
C ASN A 80 4.37 1.91 -8.33
N ALA A 81 3.92 0.70 -7.97
CA ALA A 81 4.71 -0.50 -8.23
C ALA A 81 4.76 -0.86 -9.73
N TYR A 82 3.72 -0.49 -10.50
CA TYR A 82 3.61 -0.79 -11.93
C TYR A 82 3.96 0.39 -12.83
N ALA A 83 3.60 1.61 -12.43
CA ALA A 83 3.87 2.83 -13.17
C ALA A 83 4.10 3.98 -12.18
N SER A 84 5.33 4.49 -12.13
CA SER A 84 5.70 5.53 -11.18
C SER A 84 6.60 6.58 -11.81
N ALA A 85 6.45 7.81 -11.31
CA ALA A 85 7.41 8.89 -11.51
C ALA A 85 8.59 8.84 -10.51
N TYR A 86 8.58 7.88 -9.57
CA TYR A 86 9.55 7.76 -8.49
C TYR A 86 10.48 6.57 -8.67
N GLY A 87 11.65 6.64 -8.01
CA GLY A 87 12.66 5.59 -8.04
C GLY A 87 12.39 4.39 -7.13
N THR A 88 11.45 4.51 -6.20
CA THR A 88 11.29 3.60 -5.06
C THR A 88 11.13 2.13 -5.46
N PHE A 89 10.34 1.84 -6.51
CA PHE A 89 10.11 0.46 -6.98
C PHE A 89 10.88 0.11 -8.26
N LEU A 90 11.85 0.93 -8.68
CA LEU A 90 12.67 0.65 -9.87
C LEU A 90 13.76 -0.40 -9.61
N CYS A 91 14.14 -1.15 -10.64
CA CYS A 91 15.14 -2.23 -10.61
C CYS A 91 14.71 -3.46 -9.79
N SER A 92 15.54 -4.51 -9.82
CA SER A 92 15.20 -5.80 -9.20
C SER A 92 15.93 -6.10 -7.89
N ASN A 93 17.02 -5.39 -7.61
CA ASN A 93 17.85 -5.59 -6.43
C ASN A 93 18.66 -4.32 -6.12
N GLU A 94 19.24 -4.25 -4.92
CA GLU A 94 20.06 -3.10 -4.49
C GLU A 94 21.21 -2.82 -5.45
N LYS A 95 21.92 -3.86 -5.90
CA LYS A 95 23.08 -3.71 -6.78
C LYS A 95 22.72 -2.98 -8.07
N GLU A 96 21.62 -3.35 -8.70
CA GLU A 96 21.08 -2.66 -9.88
C GLU A 96 20.69 -1.20 -9.55
N ARG A 97 20.05 -0.95 -8.40
CA ARG A 97 19.68 0.42 -7.99
C ARG A 97 20.91 1.31 -7.83
N CYS A 98 22.00 0.78 -7.28
CA CYS A 98 23.28 1.49 -7.17
C CYS A 98 23.93 1.75 -8.53
N LEU A 99 23.96 0.75 -9.42
CA LEU A 99 24.50 0.92 -10.78
C LEU A 99 23.72 1.97 -11.58
N CYS A 100 22.40 1.97 -11.44
CA CYS A 100 21.51 2.95 -12.08
C CYS A 100 21.50 4.32 -11.39
N LYS A 101 22.17 4.47 -10.24
CA LYS A 101 22.19 5.69 -9.42
C LYS A 101 20.78 6.21 -9.12
N VAL A 102 19.89 5.30 -8.71
CA VAL A 102 18.47 5.60 -8.51
C VAL A 102 18.29 6.71 -7.47
N LYS A 103 19.03 6.65 -6.36
CA LYS A 103 18.95 7.64 -5.27
C LYS A 103 19.32 9.05 -5.73
N GLU A 104 20.23 9.17 -6.69
CA GLU A 104 20.71 10.46 -7.21
C GLU A 104 19.92 10.95 -8.43
N ARG A 105 19.35 10.05 -9.22
CA ARG A 105 18.69 10.38 -10.49
C ARG A 105 17.17 10.47 -10.40
N THR A 106 16.58 10.04 -9.30
CA THR A 106 15.12 9.95 -9.15
C THR A 106 14.67 10.47 -7.79
N HIS A 107 13.39 10.82 -7.70
CA HIS A 107 12.77 11.20 -6.44
C HIS A 107 12.24 9.97 -5.69
N SER A 108 12.24 10.03 -4.36
CA SER A 108 11.64 8.99 -3.51
C SER A 108 10.13 9.20 -3.39
N LEU A 109 9.36 8.12 -3.55
CA LEU A 109 7.92 8.11 -3.30
C LEU A 109 7.62 8.48 -1.84
N TRP A 110 8.45 8.03 -0.89
CA TRP A 110 8.29 8.31 0.54
C TRP A 110 8.40 9.80 0.84
N ALA A 111 9.31 10.50 0.16
CA ALA A 111 9.47 11.94 0.33
C ALA A 111 8.23 12.72 -0.12
N TRP A 112 7.52 12.22 -1.14
CA TRP A 112 6.28 12.82 -1.62
C TRP A 112 5.08 12.48 -0.71
N LEU A 113 4.90 11.19 -0.39
CA LEU A 113 3.79 10.73 0.47
C LEU A 113 3.79 11.36 1.88
N ASN A 114 4.97 11.72 2.38
CA ASN A 114 5.11 12.30 3.73
C ASN A 114 5.00 13.83 3.75
N GLN A 115 4.75 14.50 2.62
CA GLN A 115 4.46 15.94 2.62
C GLN A 115 3.17 16.22 3.40
N PRO A 116 3.09 17.25 4.26
CA PRO A 116 1.95 17.45 5.17
C PRO A 116 0.57 17.35 4.52
N GLY A 117 0.32 18.10 3.44
CA GLY A 117 -1.00 18.09 2.77
C GLY A 117 -1.28 16.85 1.91
N GLU A 118 -0.26 16.05 1.60
CA GLU A 118 -0.41 14.80 0.86
C GLU A 118 -0.62 13.63 1.82
N LYS A 119 0.13 13.64 2.94
CA LYS A 119 0.07 12.65 4.01
C LYS A 119 -1.34 12.46 4.54
N GLU A 120 -2.07 13.54 4.78
CA GLU A 120 -3.43 13.53 5.35
C GLU A 120 -4.41 12.64 4.57
N LYS A 121 -4.28 12.57 3.23
CA LYS A 121 -5.12 11.75 2.36
C LYS A 121 -4.98 10.25 2.59
N TYR A 122 -3.86 9.84 3.18
CA TYR A 122 -3.53 8.45 3.43
C TYR A 122 -3.82 8.02 4.85
N LEU A 123 -4.09 8.95 5.77
CA LEU A 123 -4.32 8.64 7.17
C LEU A 123 -5.74 8.13 7.39
N ASN A 124 -5.86 7.20 8.32
CA ASN A 124 -7.12 6.69 8.81
C ASN A 124 -7.56 7.56 10.01
N PRO A 125 -8.65 8.34 9.90
CA PRO A 125 -9.11 9.20 11.00
C PRO A 125 -9.57 8.40 12.22
N LEU A 126 -9.89 7.11 12.06
CA LEU A 126 -10.28 6.21 13.14
C LEU A 126 -9.08 5.56 13.83
N TYR A 127 -7.84 5.89 13.45
CA TYR A 127 -6.68 5.24 14.03
C TYR A 127 -6.58 5.45 15.54
N SER A 128 -6.41 4.35 16.27
CA SER A 128 -6.07 4.33 17.68
C SER A 128 -4.91 3.37 17.90
N HIS A 129 -3.92 3.79 18.67
CA HIS A 129 -2.73 3.00 18.89
C HIS A 129 -3.07 1.68 19.60
N ASN A 130 -2.95 0.57 18.86
CA ASN A 130 -3.16 -0.77 19.39
C ASN A 130 -1.82 -1.50 19.55
N ALA A 131 -1.31 -1.59 20.77
CA ALA A 131 -0.05 -2.26 21.07
C ALA A 131 -0.13 -3.80 21.01
N LEU A 132 -1.33 -4.37 20.99
CA LEU A 132 -1.53 -5.81 21.01
C LEU A 132 -1.28 -6.44 19.63
N VAL A 133 -0.93 -7.72 19.61
CA VAL A 133 -0.88 -8.52 18.39
C VAL A 133 -2.29 -8.68 17.82
N ILE A 134 -2.45 -8.51 16.51
CA ILE A 134 -3.73 -8.68 15.82
C ILE A 134 -3.80 -10.06 15.16
N TRP A 135 -4.83 -10.85 15.45
CA TRP A 135 -5.00 -12.19 14.89
C TRP A 135 -6.19 -12.22 13.93
N PRO A 136 -5.98 -12.03 12.61
CA PRO A 136 -7.08 -12.03 11.65
C PRO A 136 -7.70 -13.41 11.49
N SER A 137 -8.99 -13.44 11.21
CA SER A 137 -9.64 -14.63 10.67
C SER A 137 -9.18 -14.86 9.23
N VAL A 138 -8.83 -16.12 8.93
CA VAL A 138 -8.47 -16.61 7.60
C VAL A 138 -9.55 -17.51 7.00
N GLU A 139 -10.73 -17.55 7.64
CA GLU A 139 -11.87 -18.30 7.12
C GLU A 139 -12.37 -17.67 5.81
N PRO A 140 -12.80 -18.47 4.81
CA PRO A 140 -13.23 -17.94 3.51
C PRO A 140 -14.32 -16.86 3.60
N GLN A 141 -15.24 -16.98 4.56
CA GLN A 141 -16.30 -16.00 4.82
C GLN A 141 -15.79 -14.66 5.38
N SER A 142 -14.61 -14.64 5.99
CA SER A 142 -13.99 -13.44 6.56
C SER A 142 -13.12 -12.69 5.55
N ILE A 143 -12.83 -13.29 4.40
CA ILE A 143 -12.05 -12.69 3.32
C ILE A 143 -12.99 -12.09 2.29
N GLN A 144 -12.79 -10.80 1.98
CA GLN A 144 -13.61 -10.11 1.00
C GLN A 144 -12.79 -9.79 -0.25
N LEU A 145 -13.44 -9.68 -1.40
CA LEU A 145 -12.77 -9.14 -2.59
C LEU A 145 -12.47 -7.66 -2.36
N TRP A 146 -11.23 -7.25 -2.63
CA TRP A 146 -10.83 -5.84 -2.58
C TRP A 146 -11.46 -5.05 -3.73
N GLN A 147 -12.71 -4.63 -3.54
CA GLN A 147 -13.51 -3.98 -4.58
C GLN A 147 -12.91 -2.65 -5.05
N GLY A 148 -12.35 -1.85 -4.15
CA GLY A 148 -11.75 -0.56 -4.49
C GLY A 148 -10.54 -0.68 -5.43
N LEU A 149 -9.88 -1.84 -5.48
CA LEU A 149 -8.87 -2.13 -6.47
C LEU A 149 -9.45 -2.86 -7.70
N PHE A 150 -10.07 -4.03 -7.48
CA PHE A 150 -10.45 -4.93 -8.57
C PHE A 150 -11.68 -4.46 -9.37
N PHE A 151 -12.56 -3.67 -8.76
CA PHE A 151 -13.74 -3.08 -9.41
C PHE A 151 -13.63 -1.58 -9.63
N ARG A 152 -12.43 -1.00 -9.51
CA ARG A 152 -12.20 0.45 -9.62
C ARG A 152 -12.69 1.11 -10.92
N TRP A 153 -12.80 0.32 -11.99
CA TRP A 153 -13.28 0.79 -13.31
C TRP A 153 -14.74 0.39 -13.60
N ILE A 154 -15.35 -0.40 -12.73
CA ILE A 154 -16.71 -0.94 -12.89
C ILE A 154 -17.68 -0.24 -11.95
N ARG A 155 -17.22 0.12 -10.75
CA ARG A 155 -18.02 0.76 -9.71
C ARG A 155 -17.49 2.17 -9.44
N SER A 156 -18.41 3.12 -9.33
CA SER A 156 -18.10 4.47 -8.85
C SER A 156 -17.69 4.41 -7.37
N SER A 157 -16.63 5.13 -7.00
CA SER A 157 -16.20 5.29 -5.60
C SER A 157 -17.04 6.32 -4.83
N GLN A 158 -17.90 7.09 -5.51
CA GLN A 158 -18.63 8.23 -4.94
C GLN A 158 -19.24 7.96 -3.56
N HIS A 159 -19.99 6.87 -3.40
CA HIS A 159 -20.63 6.57 -2.11
C HIS A 159 -19.63 6.20 -1.00
N LEU A 160 -18.51 5.57 -1.35
CA LEU A 160 -17.45 5.28 -0.39
C LEU A 160 -16.72 6.56 0.01
N ASP A 161 -16.45 7.43 -0.96
CA ASP A 161 -15.81 8.73 -0.73
C ASP A 161 -16.70 9.64 0.14
N GLU A 162 -18.01 9.66 -0.12
CA GLU A 162 -19.02 10.35 0.70
C GLU A 162 -19.07 9.81 2.13
N ALA A 163 -19.07 8.48 2.29
CA ALA A 163 -19.07 7.85 3.61
C ALA A 163 -17.78 8.18 4.39
N TRP A 164 -16.63 8.18 3.74
CA TRP A 164 -15.36 8.55 4.35
C TRP A 164 -15.30 10.03 4.74
N ALA A 165 -15.81 10.92 3.89
CA ALA A 165 -15.92 12.34 4.21
C ALA A 165 -16.82 12.59 5.43
N GLU A 166 -17.91 11.82 5.57
CA GLU A 166 -18.76 11.88 6.76
C GLU A 166 -18.03 11.39 8.01
N ILE A 167 -17.33 10.25 7.93
CA ILE A 167 -16.54 9.73 9.05
C ILE A 167 -15.53 10.78 9.52
N GLN A 168 -14.84 11.43 8.59
CA GLN A 168 -13.86 12.46 8.93
C GLN A 168 -14.50 13.66 9.63
N ARG A 169 -15.65 14.14 9.13
CA ARG A 169 -16.42 15.21 9.79
C ARG A 169 -16.85 14.85 11.20
N LEU A 170 -17.28 13.61 11.43
CA LEU A 170 -17.69 13.14 12.77
C LEU A 170 -16.52 13.04 13.75
N VAL A 171 -15.33 12.71 13.26
CA VAL A 171 -14.12 12.66 14.08
C VAL A 171 -13.62 14.07 14.42
N GLU A 172 -13.66 15.00 13.48
CA GLU A 172 -13.23 16.40 13.69
C GLU A 172 -14.21 17.20 14.56
N GLY A 173 -15.48 16.81 14.59
CA GLY A 173 -16.53 17.48 15.39
C GLY A 173 -16.61 17.05 16.86
N ASN A 174 -15.88 16.00 17.27
CA ASN A 174 -15.81 15.50 18.65
C ASN A 174 -14.50 15.94 19.33
#